data_AF-A0A0F9XQ57-F1
#
_entry.id   AF-A0A0F9XQ57-F1
#
_cell.length_a   1.000
_cell.length_b   1.000
_cell.length_c   1.000
_cell.angle_alpha   90.00
_cell.angle_beta   90.00
_cell.angle_gamma   90.00
#
_symmetry.space_group_name_H-M   'P 1'
#
loop_
_entity.id
_entity.type
_entity.pdbx_description
1 polymer ?
#
loop_
_entity_poly.entity_id
_entity_poly.type
_entity_poly.pdbx_seq_one_letter_code
_entity_poly.pdbx_strand_id
1 'polypeptide(L)'
;MIEKFNNNSAYESPTTPFTPRKNTESCEDYSEVFLSHARLYVLADKYDIKELRDLSAHKIWATLKEFALYPERMGDIIGLVRYSFQNTLEKDKLRTLLKEFCACTVEDLCKGEGFQDLICEAPEFACELIKEMSTRLESSPPIAIQLDSPDRNTAKMLPTRALLKRSVWKGPNLVPLSIVFPKGPNDKVPPVRTQARSATILPNFVGLNFEIHNGKDYHQVTITEDMVGHKLGEFAP
;
A
#
# COMPACT_ATOMS: atom_id res chain seq x y z
N MET A 1 5.17 -5.95 7.32
CA MET A 1 5.20 -4.45 7.33
C MET A 1 5.86 -3.94 8.60
N ILE A 2 5.38 -4.36 9.77
CA ILE A 2 6.04 -4.14 11.08
C ILE A 2 7.48 -4.69 11.12
N GLU A 3 7.77 -5.81 10.44
CA GLU A 3 9.14 -6.36 10.39
C GLU A 3 10.19 -5.43 9.75
N LYS A 4 9.82 -4.60 8.75
CA LYS A 4 10.76 -3.63 8.16
C LYS A 4 11.11 -2.51 9.14
N PHE A 5 10.15 -2.09 9.95
CA PHE A 5 10.36 -1.14 11.04
C PHE A 5 11.19 -1.77 12.18
N ASN A 6 10.90 -3.02 12.52
CA ASN A 6 11.62 -3.77 13.56
C ASN A 6 13.08 -4.08 13.20
N ASN A 7 13.42 -4.10 11.91
CA ASN A 7 14.76 -4.36 11.38
C ASN A 7 15.50 -3.07 10.97
N ASN A 8 14.94 -1.89 11.25
CA ASN A 8 15.57 -0.62 10.90
C ASN A 8 16.74 -0.31 11.86
N SER A 9 17.98 -0.61 11.44
CA SER A 9 19.20 -0.38 12.23
C SER A 9 19.59 1.09 12.37
N ALA A 10 18.87 2.03 11.71
CA ALA A 10 19.14 3.46 11.81
C ALA A 10 18.97 4.01 13.25
N TYR A 11 18.30 3.26 14.12
CA TYR A 11 18.03 3.62 15.51
C TYR A 11 18.75 2.75 16.53
N GLU A 12 19.62 1.82 16.14
CA GLU A 12 20.35 0.97 17.10
C GLU A 12 21.38 1.79 17.89
N SER A 13 21.33 1.70 19.23
CA SER A 13 22.28 2.40 20.08
C SER A 13 23.54 1.55 20.33
N PRO A 14 24.75 2.14 20.29
CA PRO A 14 26.00 1.38 20.41
C PRO A 14 26.39 0.98 21.85
N THR A 15 25.70 1.44 22.90
CA THR A 15 26.33 1.49 24.25
C THR A 15 25.70 0.59 25.31
N THR A 16 24.42 0.20 25.23
CA THR A 16 23.83 -0.77 26.20
C THR A 16 22.57 -1.45 25.65
N PRO A 17 22.36 -2.76 25.89
CA PRO A 17 21.10 -3.43 25.54
C PRO A 17 19.97 -2.95 26.46
N PHE A 18 19.03 -2.18 25.90
CA PHE A 18 17.78 -1.83 26.58
C PHE A 18 16.70 -2.85 26.18
N THR A 19 16.16 -3.55 27.17
CA THR A 19 15.06 -4.50 26.98
C THR A 19 13.79 -3.93 27.62
N PRO A 20 12.90 -3.32 26.84
CA PRO A 20 11.65 -2.81 27.38
C PRO A 20 10.74 -3.96 27.81
N ARG A 21 9.95 -3.72 28.87
CA ARG A 21 8.94 -4.67 29.33
C ARG A 21 7.83 -4.78 28.28
N LYS A 22 7.59 -6.01 27.80
CA LYS A 22 6.48 -6.32 26.89
C LYS A 22 5.16 -6.13 27.63
N ASN A 23 4.21 -5.49 26.96
CA ASN A 23 2.85 -5.42 27.48
C ASN A 23 2.19 -6.80 27.30
N THR A 24 1.53 -7.29 28.35
CA THR A 24 0.81 -8.58 28.34
C THR A 24 -0.70 -8.40 28.50
N GLU A 25 -1.17 -7.24 28.97
CA GLU A 25 -2.58 -6.99 29.30
C GLU A 25 -3.09 -5.66 28.68
N SER A 26 -4.35 -5.63 28.25
CA SER A 26 -4.93 -4.44 27.60
C SER A 26 -5.10 -3.22 28.52
N CYS A 27 -4.91 -3.39 29.83
CA CYS A 27 -5.09 -2.35 30.84
C CYS A 27 -3.78 -1.62 31.23
N GLU A 28 -2.61 -2.12 30.83
CA GLU A 28 -1.33 -1.49 31.19
C GLU A 28 -1.17 -0.14 30.48
N ASP A 29 -0.92 0.92 31.26
CA ASP A 29 -0.76 2.28 30.77
C ASP A 29 0.71 2.60 30.43
N TYR A 30 0.98 2.79 29.14
CA TYR A 30 2.30 3.15 28.63
C TYR A 30 2.43 4.64 28.28
N SER A 31 1.38 5.45 28.46
CA SER A 31 1.40 6.88 28.14
C SER A 31 2.55 7.60 28.84
N GLU A 32 2.72 7.42 30.14
CA GLU A 32 3.80 8.06 30.90
C GLU A 32 5.19 7.54 30.51
N VAL A 33 5.32 6.26 30.12
CA VAL A 33 6.59 5.68 29.65
C VAL A 33 7.01 6.38 28.35
N PHE A 34 6.10 6.46 27.39
CA PHE A 34 6.36 7.15 26.13
C PHE A 34 6.61 8.64 26.31
N LEU A 35 5.78 9.34 27.10
CA LEU A 35 5.93 10.76 27.37
C LEU A 35 7.23 11.07 28.12
N SER A 36 7.67 10.21 29.06
CA SER A 36 8.94 10.43 29.76
C SER A 36 10.14 10.36 28.81
N HIS A 37 10.17 9.39 27.90
CA HIS A 37 11.22 9.29 26.89
C HIS A 37 11.15 10.43 25.86
N ALA A 38 9.94 10.85 25.46
CA ALA A 38 9.77 11.98 24.55
C ALA A 38 10.18 13.31 25.18
N ARG A 39 9.81 13.55 26.45
CA ARG A 39 10.27 14.73 27.22
C ARG A 39 11.79 14.74 27.33
N LEU A 40 12.41 13.58 27.58
CA LEU A 40 13.86 13.45 27.64
C LEU A 40 14.52 13.72 26.28
N TYR A 41 13.89 13.30 25.18
CA TYR A 41 14.34 13.62 23.83
C TYR A 41 14.29 15.13 23.57
N VAL A 42 13.15 15.79 23.85
CA VAL A 42 12.98 17.23 23.67
C VAL A 42 13.97 18.01 24.53
N LEU A 43 14.21 17.56 25.77
CA LEU A 43 15.23 18.13 26.63
C LEU A 43 16.62 18.00 26.01
N ALA A 44 16.99 16.79 25.57
CA ALA A 44 18.29 16.54 24.96
C ALA A 44 18.50 17.40 23.70
N ASP A 45 17.45 17.59 22.90
CA ASP A 45 17.51 18.44 21.71
C ASP A 45 17.67 19.93 22.06
N LYS A 46 16.92 20.42 23.06
CA LYS A 46 17.04 21.79 23.57
C LYS A 46 18.44 22.14 24.07
N TYR A 47 19.15 21.15 24.64
CA TYR A 47 20.51 21.30 25.15
C TYR A 47 21.60 20.79 24.18
N ASP A 48 21.23 20.41 22.94
CA ASP A 48 22.10 19.82 21.90
C ASP A 48 22.96 18.63 22.37
N ILE A 49 22.43 17.81 23.28
CA ILE A 49 23.09 16.60 23.79
C ILE A 49 22.77 15.43 22.84
N LYS A 50 23.59 15.28 21.79
CA LYS A 50 23.37 14.31 20.71
C LYS A 50 23.26 12.86 21.19
N GLU A 51 24.11 12.44 22.12
CA GLU A 51 24.11 11.08 22.65
C GLU A 51 22.83 10.74 23.42
N LEU A 52 22.36 11.67 24.26
CA LEU A 52 21.13 11.50 25.02
C LEU A 52 19.90 11.54 24.12
N ARG A 53 19.92 12.38 23.08
CA ARG A 53 18.86 12.46 22.07
C ARG A 53 18.74 11.13 21.31
N ASP A 54 19.85 10.60 20.82
CA ASP A 54 19.88 9.34 20.08
C ASP A 54 19.52 8.15 20.99
N LEU A 55 19.97 8.14 22.25
CA LEU A 55 19.57 7.13 23.24
C LEU A 55 18.07 7.19 23.57
N SER A 56 17.50 8.39 23.71
CA SER A 56 16.07 8.55 23.99
C SER A 56 15.21 8.11 22.81
N ALA A 57 15.61 8.45 21.58
CA ALA A 57 14.96 7.95 20.37
C ALA A 57 15.05 6.42 20.26
N HIS A 58 16.21 5.82 20.57
CA HIS A 58 16.37 4.37 20.60
C HIS A 58 15.43 3.70 21.61
N LYS A 59 15.28 4.28 22.82
CA LYS A 59 14.36 3.75 23.84
C LYS A 59 12.90 3.83 23.39
N ILE A 60 12.50 4.91 22.71
CA ILE A 60 11.16 5.03 22.11
C ILE A 60 10.97 3.98 21.02
N TRP A 61 11.95 3.80 20.13
CA TRP A 61 11.89 2.77 19.09
C TRP A 61 11.75 1.36 19.69
N ALA A 62 12.59 1.03 20.66
CA ALA A 62 12.60 -0.28 21.30
C ALA A 62 11.29 -0.56 22.05
N THR A 63 10.73 0.44 22.75
CA THR A 63 9.42 0.31 23.41
C THR A 63 8.30 0.11 22.39
N LEU A 64 8.28 0.86 21.29
CA LEU A 64 7.30 0.69 20.22
C LEU A 64 7.41 -0.67 19.50
N LYS A 65 8.62 -1.21 19.37
CA LYS A 65 8.88 -2.54 18.76
C LYS A 65 8.29 -3.69 19.58
N GLU A 66 8.41 -3.59 20.91
CA GLU A 66 7.93 -4.62 21.85
C GLU A 66 6.47 -4.38 22.29
N PHE A 67 5.87 -3.26 21.89
CA PHE A 67 4.50 -2.90 22.24
C PHE A 67 3.48 -3.66 21.39
N ALA A 68 2.62 -4.43 22.04
CA ALA A 68 1.47 -5.04 21.39
C ALA A 68 0.34 -4.01 21.25
N LEU A 69 -0.11 -3.77 20.03
CA LEU A 69 -1.17 -2.80 19.72
C LEU A 69 -2.54 -3.37 20.10
N TYR A 70 -3.17 -2.78 21.11
CA TYR A 70 -4.56 -3.02 21.44
C TYR A 70 -5.42 -1.81 21.02
N PRO A 71 -6.61 -2.04 20.41
CA PRO A 71 -7.47 -0.97 19.94
C PRO A 71 -7.96 -0.03 21.06
N GLU A 72 -8.03 -0.50 22.31
CA GLU A 72 -8.41 0.31 23.48
C GLU A 72 -7.31 1.26 23.95
N ARG A 73 -6.05 1.03 23.57
CA ARG A 73 -4.86 1.76 24.06
C ARG A 73 -4.18 2.61 23.00
N MET A 74 -4.83 2.84 21.86
CA MET A 74 -4.28 3.68 20.79
C MET A 74 -4.08 5.14 21.22
N GLY A 75 -4.82 5.58 22.24
CA GLY A 75 -4.64 6.87 22.89
C GLY A 75 -3.22 7.13 23.37
N ASP A 76 -2.48 6.10 23.81
CA ASP A 76 -1.10 6.24 24.30
C ASP A 76 -0.16 6.67 23.17
N ILE A 77 -0.34 6.08 21.98
CA ILE A 77 0.43 6.41 20.77
C ILE A 77 0.01 7.79 20.25
N ILE A 78 -1.30 8.07 20.23
CA ILE A 78 -1.83 9.39 19.82
C ILE A 78 -1.27 10.49 20.72
N GLY A 79 -1.20 10.27 22.03
CA GLY A 79 -0.60 11.20 23.00
C GLY A 79 0.89 11.42 22.76
N LEU A 80 1.65 10.36 22.47
CA LEU A 80 3.06 10.44 22.10
C LEU A 80 3.27 11.25 20.81
N VAL A 81 2.48 10.99 19.78
CA VAL A 81 2.56 11.69 18.49
C VAL A 81 2.19 13.16 18.69
N ARG A 82 1.06 13.45 19.35
CA ARG A 82 0.62 14.81 19.68
C ARG A 82 1.74 15.59 20.38
N TYR A 83 2.30 15.04 21.46
CA TYR A 83 3.36 15.70 22.21
C TYR A 83 4.61 15.93 21.36
N SER A 84 5.02 14.93 20.59
CA SER A 84 6.23 15.02 19.76
C SER A 84 6.08 16.10 18.69
N PHE A 85 4.98 16.10 17.92
CA PHE A 85 4.76 17.08 16.86
C PHE A 85 4.62 18.52 17.38
N GLN A 86 4.07 18.73 18.59
CA GLN A 86 4.01 20.05 19.21
C GLN A 86 5.36 20.59 19.68
N ASN A 87 6.33 19.71 19.97
CA ASN A 87 7.60 20.08 20.62
C ASN A 87 8.86 19.87 19.75
N THR A 88 8.73 19.30 18.55
CA THR A 88 9.86 19.04 17.63
C THR A 88 9.70 19.79 16.30
N LEU A 89 10.77 19.94 15.53
CA LEU A 89 10.81 20.62 14.23
C LEU A 89 10.59 19.63 13.07
N GLU A 90 10.19 20.12 11.90
CA GLU A 90 9.76 19.36 10.70
C GLU A 90 10.79 18.36 10.09
N LYS A 91 11.94 18.09 10.72
CA LYS A 91 12.95 17.14 10.22
C LYS A 91 13.61 16.28 11.29
N ASP A 92 12.99 16.17 12.46
CA ASP A 92 13.59 15.42 13.55
C ASP A 92 13.54 13.90 13.35
N LYS A 93 14.57 13.23 13.87
CA LYS A 93 14.66 11.76 13.88
C LYS A 93 13.45 11.13 14.55
N LEU A 94 12.93 11.76 15.60
CA LEU A 94 11.72 11.33 16.32
C LEU A 94 10.47 11.38 15.43
N ARG A 95 10.24 12.46 14.68
CA ARG A 95 9.11 12.56 13.74
C ARG A 95 9.20 11.48 12.66
N THR A 96 10.41 11.21 12.16
CA THR A 96 10.65 10.16 11.16
C THR A 96 10.37 8.76 11.70
N LEU A 97 10.70 8.49 12.95
CA LEU A 97 10.39 7.21 13.60
C LEU A 97 8.87 7.05 13.80
N LEU A 98 8.21 8.09 14.30
CA LEU A 98 6.77 8.05 14.57
C LEU A 98 5.95 7.93 13.30
N LYS A 99 6.28 8.66 12.23
CA LYS A 99 5.58 8.51 10.94
C LYS A 99 5.75 7.10 10.37
N GLU A 100 6.95 6.50 10.50
CA GLU A 100 7.21 5.15 10.00
C GLU A 100 6.37 4.10 10.74
N PHE A 101 6.24 4.26 12.05
CA PHE A 101 5.42 3.42 12.91
C PHE A 101 3.92 3.62 12.61
N CYS A 102 3.43 4.86 12.61
CA CYS A 102 2.03 5.18 12.32
C CYS A 102 1.60 4.72 10.92
N ALA A 103 2.47 4.82 9.92
CA ALA A 103 2.20 4.30 8.59
C ALA A 103 2.11 2.77 8.55
N CYS A 104 2.73 2.05 9.49
CA CYS A 104 2.55 0.59 9.64
C CYS A 104 1.25 0.21 10.36
N THR A 105 0.74 1.08 11.22
CA THR A 105 -0.39 0.79 12.13
C THR A 105 -1.62 1.64 11.81
N VAL A 106 -1.69 2.21 10.61
CA VAL A 106 -2.72 3.20 10.23
C VAL A 106 -4.13 2.63 10.24
N GLU A 107 -4.28 1.35 9.87
CA GLU A 107 -5.58 0.68 9.84
C GLU A 107 -6.20 0.59 11.23
N ASP A 108 -5.38 0.33 12.24
CA ASP A 108 -5.83 0.29 13.62
C ASP A 108 -5.99 1.71 14.15
N LEU A 109 -5.07 2.63 13.82
CA LEU A 109 -5.09 4.01 14.30
C LEU A 109 -6.35 4.75 13.87
N CYS A 110 -6.85 4.46 12.66
CA CYS A 110 -8.12 5.01 12.15
C CYS A 110 -9.36 4.50 12.90
N LYS A 111 -9.29 3.37 13.62
CA LYS A 111 -10.40 2.83 14.42
C LYS A 111 -10.45 3.41 15.84
N GLY A 112 -9.32 3.95 16.33
CA GLY A 112 -9.22 4.52 17.66
C GLY A 112 -9.90 5.89 17.79
N GLU A 113 -10.53 6.14 18.94
CA GLU A 113 -11.05 7.45 19.30
C GLU A 113 -9.87 8.43 19.52
N GLY A 114 -9.97 9.66 18.97
CA GLY A 114 -8.95 10.71 19.11
C GLY A 114 -7.96 10.84 17.94
N PHE A 115 -7.97 9.94 16.95
CA PHE A 115 -7.13 10.11 15.75
C PHE A 115 -7.59 11.30 14.88
N GLN A 116 -8.90 11.55 14.81
CA GLN A 116 -9.44 12.71 14.09
C GLN A 116 -9.00 14.02 14.77
N ASP A 117 -9.03 14.07 16.10
CA ASP A 117 -8.55 15.23 16.86
C ASP A 117 -7.06 15.47 16.64
N LEU A 118 -6.26 14.40 16.58
CA LEU A 118 -4.84 14.47 16.25
C LEU A 118 -4.59 15.09 14.86
N ILE A 119 -5.37 14.70 13.85
CA ILE A 119 -5.27 15.26 12.50
C ILE A 119 -5.63 16.75 12.50
N CYS A 120 -6.67 17.14 13.25
CA CYS A 120 -7.09 18.53 13.36
C CYS A 120 -6.06 19.41 14.07
N GLU A 121 -5.42 18.90 15.13
CA GLU A 121 -4.40 19.64 15.88
C GLU A 121 -3.05 19.70 15.16
N ALA A 122 -2.68 18.66 14.43
CA ALA A 122 -1.39 18.55 13.75
C ALA A 122 -1.57 18.18 12.26
N PRO A 123 -1.92 19.14 11.39
CA PRO A 123 -2.11 18.88 9.96
C PRO A 123 -0.81 18.46 9.25
N GLU A 124 0.34 18.88 9.77
CA GLU A 124 1.67 18.46 9.30
C GLU A 124 1.83 16.94 9.37
N PHE A 125 1.38 16.32 10.46
CA PHE A 125 1.45 14.87 10.64
C PHE A 125 0.61 14.14 9.58
N ALA A 126 -0.59 14.61 9.27
CA ALA A 126 -1.44 14.01 8.25
C ALA A 126 -0.80 14.08 6.86
N CYS A 127 -0.22 15.22 6.50
CA CYS A 127 0.51 15.40 5.24
C CYS A 127 1.74 14.48 5.16
N GLU A 128 2.52 14.39 6.24
CA GLU A 128 3.67 13.49 6.34
C GLU A 128 3.26 12.02 6.23
N LEU A 129 2.17 11.63 6.90
CA LEU A 129 1.64 10.26 6.89
C LEU A 129 1.16 9.87 5.48
N ILE A 130 0.39 10.73 4.81
CA ILE A 130 -0.09 10.48 3.45
C ILE A 130 1.09 10.38 2.48
N LYS A 131 2.09 11.25 2.63
CA LYS A 131 3.31 11.20 1.80
C LYS A 131 4.09 9.91 2.02
N GLU A 132 4.23 9.48 3.28
CA GLU A 132 4.88 8.21 3.64
C GLU A 132 4.09 6.98 3.15
N MET A 133 2.76 7.03 3.15
CA MET A 133 1.93 5.98 2.54
C MET A 133 2.10 5.96 1.02
N SER A 134 2.23 7.13 0.38
CA SER A 134 2.44 7.26 -1.06
C SER A 134 3.81 6.73 -1.49
N THR A 135 4.88 7.03 -0.73
CA THR A 135 6.21 6.46 -0.99
C THR A 135 6.26 4.95 -0.75
N ARG A 136 5.41 4.40 0.12
CA ARG A 136 5.26 2.95 0.33
C ARG A 136 4.55 2.23 -0.82
N LEU A 137 3.65 2.90 -1.51
CA LEU A 137 3.07 2.41 -2.77
C LEU A 137 4.10 2.40 -3.91
N GLU A 138 5.05 3.34 -3.92
CA GLU A 138 6.12 3.41 -4.93
C GLU A 138 7.34 2.54 -4.59
N SER A 139 7.60 2.24 -3.31
CA SER A 139 8.76 1.47 -2.82
C SER A 139 8.49 -0.02 -2.61
N SER A 140 7.35 -0.55 -3.05
CA SER A 140 7.28 -1.98 -3.34
C SER A 140 8.27 -2.26 -4.48
N PRO A 141 9.36 -3.04 -4.27
CA PRO A 141 10.09 -3.57 -5.41
C PRO A 141 9.07 -4.37 -6.25
N PRO A 142 9.24 -4.46 -7.58
CA PRO A 142 8.51 -5.47 -8.32
C PRO A 142 8.78 -6.78 -7.59
N ILE A 143 7.74 -7.47 -7.17
CA ILE A 143 7.86 -8.78 -6.54
C ILE A 143 8.62 -9.64 -7.54
N ALA A 144 9.91 -9.82 -7.31
CA ALA A 144 10.72 -10.79 -8.00
C ALA A 144 10.27 -12.13 -7.45
N ILE A 145 9.19 -12.65 -8.04
CA ILE A 145 8.88 -14.06 -7.93
C ILE A 145 10.08 -14.76 -8.56
N GLN A 146 10.93 -15.35 -7.73
CA GLN A 146 11.78 -16.46 -8.14
C GLN A 146 10.83 -17.56 -8.64
N LEU A 147 10.52 -17.51 -9.94
CA LEU A 147 9.99 -18.63 -10.68
C LEU A 147 11.20 -19.41 -11.17
N ASP A 148 11.73 -20.23 -10.26
CA ASP A 148 12.22 -21.52 -10.70
C ASP A 148 11.01 -22.22 -11.32
N SER A 149 11.10 -22.50 -12.61
CA SER A 149 10.08 -23.25 -13.35
C SER A 149 10.24 -24.73 -13.03
N PRO A 150 9.29 -25.63 -13.34
CA PRO A 150 7.94 -25.43 -13.86
C PRO A 150 6.89 -26.22 -13.05
N ASP A 151 5.70 -25.66 -12.83
CA ASP A 151 4.51 -26.53 -12.92
C ASP A 151 3.23 -25.77 -13.24
N ARG A 152 2.39 -26.52 -13.96
CA ARG A 152 1.22 -26.13 -14.73
C ARG A 152 0.12 -25.41 -13.92
N ASN A 153 -0.60 -24.55 -14.64
CA ASN A 153 -1.96 -24.06 -14.35
C ASN A 153 -2.09 -22.94 -13.31
N THR A 154 -1.66 -21.73 -13.66
CA THR A 154 -2.37 -20.50 -13.27
C THR A 154 -1.99 -19.38 -14.23
N ALA A 155 -2.93 -18.97 -15.09
CA ALA A 155 -2.72 -17.88 -16.04
C ALA A 155 -2.49 -16.57 -15.28
N LYS A 156 -1.21 -16.20 -15.12
CA LYS A 156 -0.80 -14.88 -14.63
C LYS A 156 -0.99 -13.89 -15.78
N MET A 157 -1.89 -12.95 -15.58
CA MET A 157 -2.05 -11.77 -16.43
C MET A 157 -0.71 -10.99 -16.45
N LEU A 158 0.05 -11.13 -17.54
CA LEU A 158 1.28 -10.37 -17.75
C LEU A 158 0.91 -9.01 -18.34
N PRO A 159 1.39 -7.88 -17.77
CA PRO A 159 1.28 -6.60 -18.46
C PRO A 159 2.21 -6.65 -19.68
N THR A 160 1.63 -6.72 -20.87
CA THR A 160 2.34 -6.73 -22.14
C THR A 160 3.26 -5.52 -22.22
N ARG A 161 4.57 -5.76 -22.11
CA ARG A 161 5.61 -4.77 -22.36
C ARG A 161 5.54 -4.38 -23.84
N ALA A 162 5.66 -3.07 -24.07
CA ALA A 162 5.77 -2.39 -25.37
C ALA A 162 4.45 -2.10 -26.11
N LEU A 163 3.69 -1.12 -25.60
CA LEU A 163 2.89 -0.25 -26.47
C LEU A 163 3.43 1.19 -26.39
N LEU A 164 3.73 1.73 -27.57
CA LEU A 164 4.33 3.05 -27.78
C LEU A 164 3.56 4.16 -27.05
N LYS A 165 4.32 5.05 -26.40
CA LYS A 165 4.00 6.11 -25.41
C LYS A 165 2.80 7.07 -25.65
N ARG A 166 2.05 6.99 -26.74
CA ARG A 166 0.99 7.99 -27.06
C ARG A 166 -0.41 7.63 -26.54
N SER A 167 -0.73 6.35 -26.36
CA SER A 167 -2.09 5.89 -26.02
C SER A 167 -2.28 5.44 -24.58
N VAL A 168 -1.20 5.19 -23.83
CA VAL A 168 -1.25 4.65 -22.46
C VAL A 168 -2.05 5.54 -21.50
N TRP A 169 -1.93 6.86 -21.61
CA TRP A 169 -2.67 7.80 -20.74
C TRP A 169 -4.18 7.84 -21.03
N LYS A 170 -4.61 7.45 -22.25
CA LYS A 170 -6.04 7.48 -22.65
C LYS A 170 -6.82 6.25 -22.16
N GLY A 171 -6.12 5.27 -21.58
CA GLY A 171 -6.70 4.00 -21.15
C GLY A 171 -7.06 3.07 -22.33
N PRO A 172 -7.55 1.85 -22.02
CA PRO A 172 -8.04 0.92 -23.02
C PRO A 172 -9.16 1.55 -23.84
N ASN A 173 -9.20 1.26 -25.15
CA ASN A 173 -10.29 1.72 -26.00
C ASN A 173 -11.53 0.87 -25.72
N LEU A 174 -12.35 1.34 -24.78
CA LEU A 174 -13.60 0.73 -24.36
C LEU A 174 -14.71 1.25 -25.27
N VAL A 175 -15.23 0.36 -26.11
CA VAL A 175 -16.44 0.61 -26.90
C VAL A 175 -17.58 -0.12 -26.22
N PRO A 176 -18.76 0.50 -26.03
CA PRO A 176 -19.93 -0.21 -25.54
C PRO A 176 -20.34 -1.25 -26.59
N LEU A 177 -20.03 -2.52 -26.31
CA LEU A 177 -20.50 -3.66 -27.09
C LEU A 177 -21.72 -4.26 -26.38
N SER A 178 -22.74 -4.62 -27.15
CA SER A 178 -23.95 -5.28 -26.65
C SER A 178 -23.65 -6.76 -26.32
N ILE A 179 -22.87 -6.97 -25.26
CA ILE A 179 -22.43 -8.30 -24.82
C ILE A 179 -23.47 -8.87 -23.87
N VAL A 180 -23.94 -10.08 -24.18
CA VAL A 180 -24.76 -10.87 -23.27
C VAL A 180 -23.84 -11.89 -22.62
N PHE A 181 -23.69 -11.84 -21.30
CA PHE A 181 -22.90 -12.82 -20.58
C PHE A 181 -23.74 -14.09 -20.33
N PRO A 182 -23.14 -15.29 -20.45
CA PRO A 182 -23.83 -16.53 -20.10
C PRO A 182 -24.17 -16.49 -18.60
N LYS A 183 -25.43 -16.74 -18.25
CA LYS A 183 -25.89 -16.79 -16.84
C LYS A 183 -25.73 -18.18 -16.22
N GLY A 184 -25.56 -19.22 -17.04
CA GLY A 184 -25.32 -20.59 -16.63
C GLY A 184 -24.34 -21.35 -17.54
N PRO A 185 -23.87 -22.53 -17.13
CA PRO A 185 -22.83 -23.30 -17.82
C PRO A 185 -23.26 -23.92 -19.16
N ASN A 186 -24.56 -23.97 -19.46
CA ASN A 186 -25.11 -24.56 -20.70
C ASN A 186 -25.86 -23.54 -21.59
N ASP A 187 -25.78 -22.24 -21.28
CA ASP A 187 -26.42 -21.22 -22.10
C ASP A 187 -25.60 -20.93 -23.36
N LYS A 188 -26.19 -21.19 -24.53
CA LYS A 188 -25.61 -20.81 -25.83
C LYS A 188 -25.80 -19.31 -26.02
N VAL A 189 -24.73 -18.54 -25.82
CA VAL A 189 -24.71 -17.10 -26.08
C VAL A 189 -24.65 -16.86 -27.60
N PRO A 190 -25.52 -15.99 -28.17
CA PRO A 190 -25.43 -15.63 -29.57
C PRO A 190 -24.13 -14.87 -29.87
N PRO A 191 -23.54 -15.04 -31.07
CA PRO A 191 -22.31 -14.34 -31.43
C PRO A 191 -22.51 -12.82 -31.42
N VAL A 192 -21.55 -12.10 -30.83
CA VAL A 192 -21.59 -10.64 -30.71
C VAL A 192 -21.06 -10.01 -32.00
N ARG A 193 -21.95 -9.40 -32.79
CA ARG A 193 -21.58 -8.65 -34.00
C ARG A 193 -20.96 -7.30 -33.64
N THR A 194 -19.79 -7.02 -34.19
CA THR A 194 -19.08 -5.76 -33.93
C THR A 194 -18.38 -5.20 -35.16
N GLN A 195 -18.49 -3.89 -35.32
CA GLN A 195 -17.74 -3.08 -36.29
C GLN A 195 -16.50 -2.43 -35.66
N ALA A 196 -16.38 -2.51 -34.33
CA ALA A 196 -15.38 -1.80 -33.56
C ALA A 196 -14.03 -2.54 -33.55
N ARG A 197 -13.33 -2.55 -34.69
CA ARG A 197 -12.02 -3.21 -34.85
C ARG A 197 -10.94 -2.69 -33.91
N SER A 198 -11.05 -1.44 -33.46
CA SER A 198 -10.07 -0.79 -32.58
C SER A 198 -10.32 -1.03 -31.08
N ALA A 199 -11.35 -1.79 -30.72
CA ALA A 199 -11.65 -2.15 -29.34
C ALA A 199 -10.63 -3.17 -28.80
N THR A 200 -10.24 -2.98 -27.54
CA THR A 200 -9.31 -3.90 -26.85
C THR A 200 -10.07 -5.09 -26.30
N ILE A 201 -9.51 -6.30 -26.45
CA ILE A 201 -10.07 -7.53 -25.89
C ILE A 201 -9.87 -7.52 -24.37
N LEU A 202 -10.98 -7.62 -23.63
CA LEU A 202 -10.97 -7.66 -22.17
C LEU A 202 -10.98 -9.11 -21.66
N PRO A 203 -10.48 -9.37 -20.44
CA PRO A 203 -10.57 -10.69 -19.81
C PRO A 203 -12.00 -11.26 -19.77
N ASN A 204 -12.99 -10.39 -19.62
CA ASN A 204 -14.41 -10.78 -19.56
C ASN A 204 -14.96 -11.29 -20.91
N PHE A 205 -14.20 -11.19 -22.00
CA PHE A 205 -14.62 -11.60 -23.33
C PHE A 205 -14.16 -13.02 -23.69
N VAL A 206 -13.32 -13.63 -22.85
CA VAL A 206 -12.82 -14.99 -23.05
C VAL A 206 -13.98 -15.98 -23.08
N GLY A 207 -13.98 -16.87 -24.08
CA GLY A 207 -15.03 -17.87 -24.28
C GLY A 207 -16.29 -17.36 -25.02
N LEU A 208 -16.35 -16.07 -25.37
CA LEU A 208 -17.41 -15.53 -26.23
C LEU A 208 -17.02 -15.63 -27.72
N ASN A 209 -18.05 -15.76 -28.57
CA ASN A 209 -17.91 -15.71 -30.02
C ASN A 209 -18.21 -14.30 -30.51
N PHE A 210 -17.27 -13.70 -31.24
CA PHE A 210 -17.44 -12.39 -31.88
C PHE A 210 -17.52 -12.54 -33.38
N GLU A 211 -18.41 -11.80 -34.01
CA GLU A 211 -18.47 -11.61 -35.45
C GLU A 211 -17.90 -10.22 -35.76
N ILE A 212 -16.66 -10.18 -36.26
CA ILE A 212 -15.90 -8.96 -36.48
C ILE A 212 -15.97 -8.60 -37.97
N HIS A 213 -16.37 -7.38 -38.28
CA HIS A 213 -16.49 -6.94 -39.67
C HIS A 213 -15.14 -6.51 -40.26
N ASN A 214 -14.78 -7.05 -41.43
CA ASN A 214 -13.58 -6.63 -42.17
C ASN A 214 -13.85 -5.56 -43.24
N GLY A 215 -15.08 -5.05 -43.35
CA GLY A 215 -15.47 -4.05 -44.36
C GLY A 215 -16.34 -4.61 -45.48
N LYS A 216 -16.48 -5.94 -45.57
CA LYS A 216 -17.33 -6.64 -46.53
C LYS A 216 -18.15 -7.74 -45.85
N ASP A 217 -17.48 -8.65 -45.17
CA ASP A 217 -18.07 -9.80 -44.47
C ASP A 217 -17.74 -9.77 -42.98
N TYR A 218 -18.48 -10.56 -42.19
CA TYR A 218 -18.24 -10.77 -40.76
C TYR A 218 -17.47 -12.07 -40.53
N HIS A 219 -16.33 -11.97 -39.86
CA HIS A 219 -15.51 -13.12 -39.48
C HIS A 219 -15.83 -13.54 -38.05
N GLN A 220 -16.23 -14.79 -37.87
CA GLN A 220 -16.48 -15.36 -36.56
C GLN A 220 -15.17 -15.78 -35.89
N VAL A 221 -14.90 -15.23 -34.71
CA VAL A 221 -13.70 -15.48 -33.91
C VAL A 221 -14.11 -15.80 -32.48
N THR A 222 -13.67 -16.95 -31.96
CA THR A 222 -13.80 -17.30 -30.55
C THR A 222 -12.59 -16.78 -29.80
N ILE A 223 -12.82 -16.02 -28.73
CA ILE A 223 -11.75 -15.36 -27.97
C ILE A 223 -11.13 -16.33 -26.96
N THR A 224 -9.82 -16.54 -27.05
CA THR A 224 -9.00 -17.28 -26.09
C THR A 224 -8.31 -16.33 -25.10
N GLU A 225 -7.77 -16.88 -24.01
CA GLU A 225 -7.07 -16.10 -22.97
C GLU A 225 -5.85 -15.35 -23.53
N ASP A 226 -5.12 -15.95 -24.48
CA ASP A 226 -3.92 -15.36 -25.08
C ASP A 226 -4.22 -14.11 -25.93
N MET A 227 -5.48 -13.88 -26.30
CA MET A 227 -5.90 -12.74 -27.12
C MET A 227 -6.20 -11.50 -26.27
N VAL A 228 -6.19 -11.60 -24.94
CA VAL A 228 -6.48 -10.49 -24.03
C VAL A 228 -5.43 -9.38 -24.17
N GLY A 229 -5.89 -8.12 -24.29
CA GLY A 229 -5.02 -6.95 -24.47
C GLY A 229 -4.73 -6.58 -25.94
N HIS A 230 -4.99 -7.49 -26.89
CA HIS A 230 -4.90 -7.22 -28.32
C HIS A 230 -6.14 -6.49 -28.86
N LYS A 231 -6.06 -5.97 -30.09
CA LYS A 231 -7.22 -5.37 -30.78
C LYS A 231 -8.05 -6.43 -31.49
N LEU A 232 -9.38 -6.30 -31.43
CA LEU A 232 -10.28 -7.21 -32.16
C LEU A 232 -9.95 -7.25 -33.67
N GLY A 233 -9.56 -6.12 -34.26
CA GLY A 233 -9.20 -6.03 -35.67
C GLY A 233 -7.97 -6.81 -36.09
N GLU A 234 -7.09 -7.23 -35.16
CA GLU A 234 -5.91 -8.06 -35.45
C GLU A 234 -6.31 -9.48 -35.87
N PHE A 235 -7.50 -9.94 -35.48
CA PHE A 235 -7.98 -11.30 -35.70
C PHE A 235 -9.02 -11.42 -36.82
N ALA A 236 -9.29 -10.31 -37.53
CA ALA A 236 -10.15 -10.26 -38.70
C ALA A 236 -9.37 -9.66 -39.89
N PRO A 237 -8.62 -10.50 -40.64
CA PRO A 237 -7.82 -10.09 -41.78
C PRO A 237 -8.68 -9.72 -42.98
#